data_AF-A0AAJ7RW69-F1
#
_entry.id   AF-A0AAJ7RW69-F1
#
_cell.length_a   1.000
_cell.length_b   1.000
_cell.length_c   1.000
_cell.angle_alpha   90.00
_cell.angle_beta   90.00
_cell.angle_gamma   90.00
#
_symmetry.space_group_name_H-M   'P 1'
#
loop_
_entity.id
_entity.type
_entity.pdbx_description
1 polymer ?
#
loop_
_entity_poly.entity_id
_entity_poly.type
_entity_poly.pdbx_seq_one_letter_code
_entity_poly.pdbx_strand_id
1 'polypeptide(L)'
;MEYLQILLGLAAALIGLLYYYSTTFDFWKNRGIRGPKPIAFVGNFLNNVLGKISFSDQITEWYRQYKNETVFGIFEGNSPILVINDLDLIKDVLIRD
;
A
#
# COMPACT_ATOMS: atom_id res chain seq x y z
N MET A 1 -16.67 -2.59 -37.36
CA MET A 1 -17.52 -2.95 -36.20
C MET A 1 -16.76 -3.79 -35.18
N GLU A 2 -16.02 -4.82 -35.59
CA GLU A 2 -15.23 -5.68 -34.69
C GLU A 2 -14.12 -4.94 -33.93
N TYR A 3 -13.31 -4.11 -34.62
CA TYR A 3 -12.27 -3.29 -33.95
C TYR A 3 -12.83 -2.32 -32.90
N LEU A 4 -14.03 -1.77 -33.15
CA LEU A 4 -14.68 -0.86 -32.20
C LEU A 4 -15.11 -1.62 -30.94
N GLN A 5 -15.64 -2.83 -31.08
CA GLN A 5 -16.00 -3.68 -29.94
C GLN A 5 -14.77 -4.09 -29.12
N ILE A 6 -13.66 -4.45 -29.78
CA ILE A 6 -12.40 -4.77 -29.10
C ILE A 6 -11.89 -3.55 -28.31
N LEU A 7 -11.90 -2.37 -28.94
CA LEU A 7 -11.46 -1.13 -28.28
C LEU A 7 -12.31 -0.79 -27.06
N LEU A 8 -13.64 -0.92 -27.16
CA LEU A 8 -14.57 -0.69 -26.05
C LEU A 8 -14.36 -1.70 -24.92
N GLY A 9 -14.11 -2.97 -25.25
CA GLY A 9 -13.81 -4.00 -24.26
C GLY A 9 -12.52 -3.70 -23.49
N LEU A 10 -11.46 -3.31 -24.19
CA LEU A 10 -10.19 -2.91 -23.55
C LEU A 10 -10.35 -1.65 -22.68
N ALA A 11 -11.11 -0.65 -23.15
CA ALA A 11 -11.38 0.54 -22.38
C ALA A 11 -12.16 0.22 -21.09
N ALA A 12 -13.20 -0.61 -21.17
CA ALA A 12 -13.97 -1.05 -20.01
C ALA A 12 -13.11 -1.84 -19.01
N ALA A 13 -12.25 -2.74 -19.49
CA ALA A 13 -11.31 -3.48 -18.65
C ALA A 13 -10.32 -2.54 -17.95
N LEU A 14 -9.77 -1.56 -18.67
CA LEU A 14 -8.86 -0.57 -18.10
C LEU A 14 -9.56 0.29 -17.04
N ILE A 15 -10.79 0.76 -17.28
CA ILE A 15 -11.57 1.52 -16.30
C ILE A 15 -11.86 0.68 -15.06
N GLY A 16 -12.29 -0.58 -15.24
CA GLY A 16 -12.55 -1.50 -14.13
C GLY A 16 -11.29 -1.75 -13.29
N LEU A 17 -10.13 -1.89 -13.95
CA LEU A 17 -8.84 -2.05 -13.31
C LEU A 17 -8.44 -0.79 -12.51
N LEU A 18 -8.58 0.41 -13.09
CA LEU A 18 -8.31 1.67 -12.42
C LEU A 18 -9.22 1.89 -11.20
N TYR A 19 -10.50 1.55 -11.32
CA TYR A 19 -11.47 1.64 -10.22
C TYR A 19 -11.12 0.68 -9.07
N TYR A 20 -10.80 -0.58 -9.40
CA TYR A 20 -10.33 -1.56 -8.43
C TYR A 20 -9.07 -1.07 -7.68
N TYR A 21 -8.14 -0.42 -8.40
CA TYR A 21 -6.94 0.13 -7.78
C TYR A 21 -7.19 1.33 -6.88
N SER A 22 -8.05 2.27 -7.30
CA SER A 22 -8.40 3.41 -6.46
C SER A 22 -9.00 2.92 -5.15
N THR A 23 -10.00 2.04 -5.24
CA THR A 23 -10.71 1.54 -4.05
C THR A 23 -9.80 0.74 -3.11
N THR A 24 -8.89 -0.08 -3.64
CA THR A 24 -7.94 -0.87 -2.83
C THR A 24 -6.91 0.03 -2.14
N PHE A 25 -6.27 0.95 -2.86
CA PHE A 25 -5.18 1.76 -2.32
C PHE A 25 -5.62 3.01 -1.56
N ASP A 26 -6.89 3.39 -1.65
CA ASP A 26 -7.49 4.41 -0.78
C ASP A 26 -7.80 3.86 0.63
N PHE A 27 -7.58 2.57 0.93
CA PHE A 27 -7.93 1.93 2.21
C PHE A 27 -7.40 2.69 3.45
N TRP A 28 -6.12 3.07 3.45
CA TRP A 28 -5.51 3.81 4.56
C TRP A 28 -5.91 5.28 4.59
N LYS A 29 -5.97 5.91 3.40
CA LYS A 29 -6.42 7.29 3.23
C LYS A 29 -7.84 7.48 3.76
N ASN A 30 -8.75 6.55 3.46
CA ASN A 30 -10.13 6.55 3.94
C ASN A 30 -10.25 6.41 5.46
N ARG A 31 -9.20 5.93 6.13
CA ARG A 31 -9.09 5.82 7.60
C ARG A 31 -8.29 6.95 8.23
N GLY A 32 -7.85 7.93 7.45
CA GLY A 32 -6.98 9.01 7.93
C GLY A 32 -5.57 8.55 8.30
N ILE A 33 -5.17 7.34 7.91
CA ILE A 33 -3.84 6.78 8.20
C ILE A 33 -2.89 7.17 7.07
N ARG A 34 -1.77 7.80 7.45
CA ARG A 34 -0.71 8.21 6.52
C ARG A 34 0.16 7.02 6.13
N GLY A 35 0.84 7.12 4.99
CA GLY A 35 1.72 6.05 4.52
C GLY A 35 2.34 6.34 3.15
N PRO A 36 3.35 5.57 2.74
CA PRO A 36 3.97 5.71 1.42
C PRO A 36 2.95 5.35 0.33
N LYS A 37 3.00 6.08 -0.80
CA LYS A 37 2.11 5.81 -1.93
C LYS A 37 2.42 4.45 -2.56
N PRO A 38 1.45 3.52 -2.65
CA PRO A 38 1.67 2.22 -3.27
C PRO A 38 1.70 2.33 -4.79
N ILE A 39 2.38 1.36 -5.42
CA ILE A 39 2.39 1.15 -6.87
C ILE A 39 1.46 -0.02 -7.18
N ALA A 40 0.72 0.07 -8.29
CA ALA A 40 -0.21 -0.97 -8.69
C ALA A 40 0.45 -2.35 -8.78
N PHE A 41 -0.29 -3.38 -8.37
CA PHE A 41 0.12 -4.80 -8.29
C PHE A 41 1.22 -5.14 -7.27
N VAL A 42 2.17 -4.24 -7.01
CA VAL A 42 3.36 -4.53 -6.18
C VAL A 42 3.27 -3.91 -4.77
N GLY A 43 2.41 -2.91 -4.59
CA GLY A 43 2.30 -2.18 -3.32
C GLY A 43 3.50 -1.26 -3.10
N ASN A 44 4.04 -1.24 -1.88
CA ASN A 44 5.13 -0.35 -1.51
C ASN A 44 6.54 -0.93 -1.71
N PHE A 45 6.67 -2.22 -2.03
CA PHE A 45 7.96 -2.95 -2.01
C PHE A 45 8.61 -3.09 -3.39
N LEU A 46 8.29 -2.24 -4.37
CA LEU A 46 8.86 -2.35 -5.73
C LEU A 46 10.39 -2.33 -5.74
N ASN A 47 11.01 -1.44 -4.95
CA ASN A 47 12.47 -1.34 -4.90
C ASN A 47 13.12 -2.58 -4.27
N ASN A 48 12.42 -3.27 -3.36
CA ASN A 48 12.88 -4.53 -2.78
C ASN A 48 12.81 -5.65 -3.81
N VAL A 49 11.70 -5.74 -4.56
CA VAL A 49 11.53 -6.71 -5.65
C VAL A 49 12.57 -6.51 -6.75
N LEU A 50 12.93 -5.25 -7.05
CA LEU A 50 13.98 -4.91 -8.02
C LEU A 50 15.41 -5.03 -7.45
N GLY A 51 15.59 -5.46 -6.20
CA GLY A 51 16.90 -5.60 -5.57
C GLY A 51 17.66 -4.27 -5.36
N LYS A 52 16.97 -3.13 -5.42
CA LYS A 52 17.58 -1.79 -5.28
C LYS A 52 17.84 -1.41 -3.82
N ILE A 53 17.06 -1.96 -2.90
CA ILE A 53 17.15 -1.70 -1.46
C ILE A 53 16.76 -2.94 -0.68
N SER A 54 17.42 -3.19 0.46
CA SER A 54 17.04 -4.30 1.33
C SER A 54 15.69 -4.03 2.01
N PHE A 55 14.99 -5.10 2.43
CA PHE A 55 13.75 -4.96 3.20
C PHE A 55 13.98 -4.15 4.49
N SER A 56 15.06 -4.44 5.21
CA SER A 56 15.41 -3.76 6.47
C SER A 56 15.67 -2.27 6.27
N ASP A 57 16.39 -1.89 5.21
CA ASP A 57 16.66 -0.47 4.92
C ASP A 57 15.38 0.26 4.53
N GLN A 58 14.50 -0.38 3.74
CA GLN A 58 13.22 0.21 3.34
C GLN A 58 12.30 0.45 4.54
N ILE A 59 12.22 -0.51 5.47
CA ILE A 59 11.45 -0.37 6.72
C ILE A 59 12.05 0.74 7.59
N THR A 60 13.38 0.78 7.71
CA THR A 60 14.07 1.82 8.48
C THR A 60 13.79 3.21 7.93
N GLU A 61 13.75 3.37 6.61
CA GLU A 61 13.43 4.64 5.97
C GLU A 61 11.98 5.07 6.23
N TRP A 62 11.01 4.16 6.12
CA TRP A 62 9.63 4.47 6.47
C TRP A 62 9.48 4.80 7.95
N TYR A 63 10.13 4.06 8.85
CA TYR A 63 10.14 4.39 10.27
C TYR A 63 10.64 5.83 10.51
N ARG A 64 11.74 6.24 9.88
CA ARG A 64 12.25 7.62 9.99
C ARG A 64 11.28 8.65 9.41
N GLN A 65 10.66 8.34 8.26
CA GLN A 65 9.72 9.23 7.57
C GLN A 65 8.44 9.45 8.39
N TYR A 66 7.93 8.42 9.04
CA TYR A 66 6.67 8.44 9.80
C TYR A 66 6.90 8.41 11.32
N LYS A 67 8.10 8.78 11.81
CA LYS A 67 8.49 8.66 13.23
C LYS A 67 7.58 9.37 14.23
N ASN A 68 6.82 10.37 13.78
CA ASN A 68 5.91 11.16 14.61
C ASN A 68 4.46 10.67 14.54
N GLU A 69 4.18 9.69 13.68
CA GLU A 69 2.86 9.06 13.58
C GLU A 69 2.83 7.85 14.52
N THR A 70 1.74 7.68 15.29
CA THR A 70 1.51 6.49 16.13
C THR A 70 1.48 5.21 15.28
N VAL A 71 0.91 5.30 14.08
CA VAL A 71 0.82 4.22 13.10
C VAL A 71 0.94 4.79 11.69
N PHE A 72 1.40 3.96 10.75
CA PHE A 72 1.31 4.26 9.32
C PHE A 72 0.94 3.01 8.53
N GLY A 73 0.31 3.20 7.38
CA GLY A 73 -0.18 2.13 6.53
C GLY A 73 0.74 1.87 5.35
N ILE A 74 1.03 0.60 5.06
CA ILE A 74 1.71 0.18 3.83
C ILE A 74 0.84 -0.87 3.11
N PHE A 75 1.28 -1.26 1.92
CA PHE A 75 0.71 -2.34 1.13
C PHE A 75 1.80 -3.32 0.70
N GLU A 76 1.58 -4.60 0.98
CA GLU A 76 2.30 -5.71 0.37
C GLU A 76 1.43 -6.28 -0.76
N GLY A 77 1.80 -6.02 -2.02
CA GLY A 77 0.88 -6.20 -3.14
C GLY A 77 -0.39 -5.36 -2.95
N ASN A 78 -1.54 -6.02 -2.83
CA ASN A 78 -2.84 -5.37 -2.56
C ASN A 78 -3.27 -5.47 -1.07
N SER A 79 -2.48 -6.14 -0.22
CA SER A 79 -2.82 -6.36 1.18
C SER A 79 -2.42 -5.16 2.03
N PRO A 80 -3.35 -4.48 2.72
CA PRO A 80 -3.01 -3.40 3.64
C PRO A 80 -2.33 -3.95 4.90
N ILE A 81 -1.19 -3.37 5.28
CA ILE A 81 -0.45 -3.69 6.51
C ILE A 81 -0.36 -2.42 7.37
N LEU A 82 -0.74 -2.54 8.65
CA LEU A 82 -0.59 -1.47 9.63
C LEU A 82 0.76 -1.62 10.32
N VAL A 83 1.59 -0.59 10.26
CA VAL A 83 2.85 -0.52 10.99
C VAL A 83 2.66 0.36 12.22
N ILE A 84 3.05 -0.16 13.38
CA ILE A 84 2.90 0.51 14.67
C ILE A 84 4.25 1.11 15.10
N ASN A 85 4.26 2.40 15.43
CA ASN A 85 5.43 3.14 15.90
C ASN A 85 5.35 3.50 17.39
N ASP A 86 4.18 3.34 18.02
CA ASP A 86 3.96 3.65 19.43
C ASP A 86 4.23 2.44 20.33
N LEU A 87 5.08 2.62 21.34
CA LEU A 87 5.51 1.53 22.23
C LEU A 87 4.38 0.98 23.10
N ASP A 88 3.44 1.83 23.50
CA ASP A 88 2.34 1.38 24.34
C ASP A 88 1.32 0.60 23.51
N LEU A 89 1.04 1.04 22.27
CA LEU A 89 0.24 0.28 21.32
C LEU A 89 0.90 -1.04 20.92
N ILE A 90 2.23 -1.09 20.77
CA ILE A 90 2.97 -2.34 20.54
C ILE A 90 2.79 -3.30 21.72
N LYS A 91 2.93 -2.83 22.96
CA LYS A 91 2.72 -3.67 24.15
C LYS A 91 1.29 -4.18 24.22
N ASP A 92 0.31 -3.33 23.92
CA ASP A 92 -1.10 -3.70 23.95
C ASP A 92 -1.37 -4.84 22.96
N VAL A 93 -0.91 -4.71 21.70
CA VAL A 93 -1.10 -5.73 20.65
C VAL A 93 -0.31 -7.02 20.89
N LEU A 94 0.90 -6.94 21.45
CA LEU A 94 1.77 -8.12 21.59
C LEU A 94 1.61 -8.88 22.91
N ILE A 95 0.98 -8.28 23.94
CA ILE A 95 0.96 -8.84 25.30
C ILE A 95 -0.46 -8.92 25.89
N ARG A 96 -1.28 -7.89 25.73
CA ARG A 96 -2.46 -7.64 26.58
C ARG A 96 -3.78 -8.21 26.05
N ASP A 97 -3.75 -9.00 24.99
CA ASP A 97 -4.95 -9.68 24.46
C ASP A 97 -5.81 -10.34 25.56
#